data_AF-A0A1F3E9P4-F1
#
_entry.id   AF-A0A1F3E9P4-F1
#
_cell.length_a   1.000
_cell.length_b   1.000
_cell.length_c   1.000
_cell.angle_alpha   90.00
_cell.angle_beta   90.00
_cell.angle_gamma   90.00
#
_symmetry.space_group_name_H-M   'P 1'
#
loop_
_entity.id
_entity.type
_entity.pdbx_description
1 polymer ?
#
loop_
_entity_poly.entity_id
_entity_poly.type
_entity_poly.pdbx_seq_one_letter_code
_entity_poly.pdbx_strand_id
1 'polypeptide(L)'
;MEKVKLLICVAFFLLTNKVIAQTNIDTIDIRIQFPETYLSAYVSALYVESSDTSEFNLTSLSGYSFKWSGDSAPLIDTLPYAVYNFVEDGTYNIDLTVLEKSTSTNFTFSRTINLTKPALIKVPNVFSPNGDNVNDLFTVFYDGVTVLEFTIFSRTGIQVIKIKSPTIVWDGRNSSGSIMSEGVYYYILTSDDPNIDAQTGFIHLFNPQKDN
;
A
#
# COMPACT_ATOMS: atom_id res chain seq x y z
N MET A 1 29.71 10.44 32.34
CA MET A 1 30.01 10.98 30.99
C MET A 1 29.90 9.80 30.04
N GLU A 2 28.67 9.47 29.65
CA GLU A 2 28.36 8.27 28.86
C GLU A 2 28.02 8.71 27.44
N LYS A 3 28.74 8.15 26.46
CA LYS A 3 28.55 8.43 25.04
C LYS A 3 27.35 7.61 24.55
N VAL A 4 26.30 8.27 24.08
CA VAL A 4 25.17 7.59 23.43
C VAL A 4 25.65 7.03 22.09
N LYS A 5 25.68 5.70 21.98
CA LYS A 5 25.87 4.96 20.73
C LYS A 5 24.53 4.80 20.05
N LEU A 6 24.43 5.27 18.82
CA LEU A 6 23.28 5.08 17.94
C LEU A 6 23.39 3.70 17.27
N LEU A 7 22.39 2.83 17.48
CA LEU A 7 22.25 1.56 16.78
C LEU A 7 20.92 1.56 16.02
N ILE A 8 21.00 1.35 14.71
CA ILE A 8 19.85 1.31 13.80
C ILE A 8 19.24 -0.09 13.87
N CYS A 9 18.00 -0.21 14.32
CA CYS A 9 17.24 -1.46 14.26
C CYS A 9 16.08 -1.29 13.26
N VAL A 10 16.16 -2.02 12.15
CA VAL A 10 15.08 -2.11 11.15
C VAL A 10 14.14 -3.22 11.59
N ALA A 11 12.91 -2.89 11.99
CA ALA A 11 11.92 -3.88 12.36
C ALA A 11 11.17 -4.38 11.10
N PHE A 12 11.54 -5.57 10.63
CA PHE A 12 10.67 -6.44 9.81
C PHE A 12 9.79 -7.25 10.76
N PHE A 13 8.47 -7.22 10.56
CA PHE A 13 7.54 -8.09 11.28
C PHE A 13 7.66 -9.53 10.77
N LEU A 14 8.18 -10.45 11.59
CA LEU A 14 7.85 -11.88 11.51
C LEU A 14 7.80 -12.49 12.92
N LEU A 15 6.86 -13.41 13.10
CA LEU A 15 6.44 -14.05 14.35
C LEU A 15 7.53 -14.93 15.03
N THR A 16 7.44 -14.95 16.36
CA THR A 16 7.90 -15.94 17.36
C THR A 16 9.27 -15.78 18.06
N ASN A 17 9.15 -15.77 19.39
CA ASN A 17 10.04 -16.24 20.46
C ASN A 17 11.45 -15.64 20.64
N LYS A 18 11.50 -14.75 21.66
CA LYS A 18 12.50 -14.67 22.74
C LYS A 18 13.95 -14.33 22.35
N VAL A 19 14.32 -13.05 22.51
CA VAL A 19 15.67 -12.63 22.92
C VAL A 19 15.57 -11.46 23.90
N ILE A 20 16.25 -11.58 25.03
CA ILE A 20 16.47 -10.56 26.08
C ILE A 20 17.69 -9.73 25.67
N ALA A 21 17.60 -8.40 25.66
CA ALA A 21 18.66 -7.45 26.11
C ALA A 21 18.24 -5.98 25.88
N GLN A 22 18.35 -5.15 26.93
CA GLN A 22 18.89 -3.76 26.98
C GLN A 22 18.33 -2.68 26.02
N THR A 23 18.08 -1.42 26.38
CA THR A 23 18.44 -0.48 27.47
C THR A 23 17.45 0.70 27.37
N ASN A 24 17.24 1.47 28.45
CA ASN A 24 16.47 2.73 28.43
C ASN A 24 16.99 3.70 27.37
N ILE A 25 16.20 3.94 26.31
CA ILE A 25 16.50 4.97 25.31
C ILE A 25 15.20 5.72 25.01
N ASP A 26 15.13 6.98 25.43
CA ASP A 26 14.11 7.92 25.00
C ASP A 26 14.41 8.27 23.52
N THR A 27 13.61 7.78 22.58
CA THR A 27 13.83 8.03 21.13
C THR A 27 12.63 8.76 20.54
N ILE A 28 12.89 9.70 19.62
CA ILE A 28 11.86 10.30 18.77
C ILE A 28 11.79 9.51 17.48
N ASP A 29 10.63 8.91 17.19
CA ASP A 29 10.35 8.23 15.93
C ASP A 29 9.45 9.09 15.04
N ILE A 30 9.59 8.94 13.72
CA ILE A 30 8.80 9.62 12.70
C ILE A 30 7.75 8.64 12.21
N ARG A 31 6.48 8.79 12.59
CA ARG A 31 5.37 7.99 12.03
C ARG A 31 4.84 8.64 10.76
N ILE A 32 4.48 7.82 9.77
CA ILE A 32 3.93 8.26 8.48
C ILE A 32 2.57 7.59 8.28
N GLN A 33 1.58 8.36 7.87
CA GLN A 33 0.26 7.89 7.49
C GLN A 33 -0.13 8.50 6.15
N PHE A 34 -0.61 7.69 5.21
CA PHE A 34 -1.15 8.16 3.94
C PHE A 34 -2.69 8.23 4.05
N PRO A 35 -3.33 9.37 3.74
CA PRO A 35 -4.78 9.42 3.53
C PRO A 35 -5.16 8.68 2.25
N GLU A 36 -6.46 8.67 1.92
CA GLU A 36 -7.00 8.08 0.68
C GLU A 36 -6.33 8.60 -0.61
N THR A 37 -5.65 9.75 -0.55
CA THR A 37 -4.83 10.28 -1.65
C THR A 37 -3.35 9.93 -1.47
N TYR A 38 -2.80 9.14 -2.39
CA TYR A 38 -1.43 8.60 -2.32
C TYR A 38 -0.28 9.64 -2.33
N LEU A 39 -0.58 10.89 -2.73
CA LEU A 39 0.39 11.99 -2.79
C LEU A 39 0.46 12.84 -1.51
N SER A 40 -0.35 12.56 -0.50
CA SER A 40 -0.29 13.27 0.78
C SER A 40 0.23 12.37 1.87
N ALA A 41 1.04 12.90 2.79
CA ALA A 41 1.50 12.16 3.96
C ALA A 41 1.34 13.00 5.24
N TYR A 42 0.75 12.40 6.26
CA TYR A 42 0.77 12.89 7.63
C TYR A 42 1.96 12.30 8.33
N VAL A 43 2.77 13.17 8.92
CA VAL A 43 3.98 12.77 9.63
C VAL A 43 3.88 13.28 11.05
N SER A 44 4.20 12.44 12.05
CA SER A 44 4.17 12.84 13.46
C SER A 44 5.41 12.39 14.21
N ALA A 45 5.90 13.23 15.12
CA ALA A 45 6.90 12.85 16.10
C ALA A 45 6.25 11.98 17.19
N LEU A 46 6.82 10.82 17.47
CA LEU A 46 6.43 9.96 18.58
C LEU A 46 7.56 9.92 19.61
N TYR A 47 7.23 10.19 20.86
CA TYR A 47 8.12 10.01 22.00
C TYR A 47 7.91 8.60 22.53
N VAL A 48 8.99 7.83 22.63
CA VAL A 48 8.95 6.44 23.07
C VAL A 48 9.65 6.34 24.42
N GLU A 49 8.89 6.21 25.51
CA GLU A 49 9.43 5.78 26.80
C GLU A 49 9.54 4.26 26.84
N SER A 50 10.50 3.73 27.59
CA SER A 50 10.82 2.29 27.63
C SER A 50 9.72 1.38 28.17
N SER A 51 8.57 1.91 28.60
CA SER A 51 7.44 1.12 29.11
C SER A 51 6.06 1.49 28.56
N ASP A 52 5.92 2.54 27.74
CA ASP A 52 4.61 2.95 27.25
C ASP A 52 4.69 3.44 25.80
N THR A 53 3.98 2.74 24.91
CA THR A 53 3.81 3.16 23.50
C THR A 53 2.55 4.01 23.30
N SER A 54 1.88 4.37 24.40
CA SER A 54 0.65 5.16 24.37
C SER A 54 0.95 6.65 24.51
N GLU A 55 0.73 7.34 23.38
CA GLU A 55 0.50 8.77 23.25
C GLU A 55 1.63 9.76 23.60
N PHE A 56 1.97 10.57 22.59
CA PHE A 56 2.88 11.70 22.70
C PHE A 56 2.29 12.78 23.63
N ASN A 57 2.86 12.96 24.83
CA ASN A 57 2.40 14.00 25.75
C ASN A 57 3.07 15.35 25.45
N LEU A 58 2.34 16.23 24.77
CA LEU A 58 2.78 17.58 24.38
C LEU A 58 3.24 18.49 25.54
N THR A 59 2.82 18.20 26.78
CA THR A 59 3.10 19.07 27.93
C THR A 59 4.55 19.01 28.43
N SER A 60 5.31 17.97 28.09
CA SER A 60 6.75 17.84 28.44
C SER A 60 7.69 18.62 27.51
N LEU A 61 7.16 19.31 26.49
CA LEU A 61 7.95 19.78 25.34
C LEU A 61 8.24 21.28 25.31
N SER A 62 7.87 22.03 26.35
CA SER A 62 8.10 23.49 26.40
C SER A 62 9.58 23.88 26.22
N GLY A 63 10.50 22.98 26.61
CA GLY A 63 11.95 23.11 26.45
C GLY A 63 12.47 22.82 25.04
N TYR A 64 11.63 22.36 24.12
CA TYR A 64 12.03 21.99 22.77
C TYR A 64 11.33 22.86 21.71
N SER A 65 11.91 22.93 20.52
CA SER A 65 11.22 23.39 19.31
C SER A 65 11.51 22.44 18.17
N PHE A 66 10.55 22.31 17.26
CA PHE A 66 10.55 21.28 16.23
C PHE A 66 10.40 21.96 14.88
N LYS A 67 11.06 21.40 13.88
CA LYS A 67 11.01 21.89 12.51
C LYS A 67 11.05 20.71 11.55
N TRP A 68 10.04 20.61 10.71
CA TRP A 68 9.97 19.61 9.65
C TRP A 68 10.64 20.14 8.37
N SER A 69 11.41 19.29 7.70
CA SER A 69 12.09 19.60 6.43
C SER A 69 12.31 18.33 5.60
N GLY A 70 13.23 18.37 4.64
CA GLY A 70 13.56 17.24 3.77
C GLY A 70 13.62 17.65 2.31
N ASP A 71 13.40 16.68 1.41
CA ASP A 71 13.40 16.89 -0.05
C ASP A 71 12.21 17.74 -0.53
N SER A 72 11.15 17.83 0.29
CA SER A 72 9.98 18.68 0.06
C SER A 72 9.71 19.54 1.29
N ALA A 73 9.06 20.69 1.10
CA ALA A 73 8.60 21.51 2.21
C ALA A 73 7.24 21.00 2.72
N PRO A 74 6.99 20.98 4.04
CA PRO A 74 5.68 20.66 4.56
C PRO A 74 4.66 21.74 4.17
N LEU A 75 3.45 21.32 3.78
CA LEU A 75 2.29 22.19 3.58
C LEU A 75 1.77 22.73 4.92
N ILE A 76 1.81 21.88 5.95
CA ILE A 76 1.50 22.25 7.33
C ILE A 76 2.69 21.82 8.18
N ASP A 77 3.26 22.74 8.95
CA ASP A 77 4.33 22.47 9.91
C ASP A 77 3.83 22.86 11.31
N THR A 78 3.39 21.86 12.07
CA THR A 78 2.88 22.04 13.42
C THR A 78 3.43 21.00 14.36
N LEU A 79 3.23 21.19 15.66
CA LEU A 79 3.60 20.22 16.67
C LEU A 79 2.39 19.39 17.10
N PRO A 80 2.46 18.04 17.12
CA PRO A 80 3.61 17.18 16.76
C PRO A 80 3.63 16.68 15.32
N TYR A 81 2.85 17.27 14.42
CA TYR A 81 2.65 16.74 13.08
C TYR A 81 2.88 17.75 11.95
N ALA A 82 3.38 17.24 10.84
CA ALA A 82 3.44 17.93 9.57
C ALA A 82 2.64 17.21 8.49
N VAL A 83 2.20 17.96 7.48
CA VAL A 83 1.55 17.43 6.29
C VAL A 83 2.40 17.76 5.08
N TYR A 84 2.72 16.74 4.29
CA TYR A 84 3.42 16.89 3.03
C TYR A 84 2.48 16.58 1.88
N ASN A 85 2.65 17.31 0.78
CA ASN A 85 2.02 17.01 -0.50
C ASN A 85 3.12 16.85 -1.54
N PHE A 86 3.15 15.69 -2.18
CA PHE A 86 4.12 15.32 -3.19
C PHE A 86 3.49 15.46 -4.56
N VAL A 87 4.31 15.75 -5.57
CA VAL A 87 3.82 16.02 -6.93
C VAL A 87 3.95 14.78 -7.82
N GLU A 88 4.92 13.92 -7.55
CA GLU A 88 5.26 12.77 -8.38
C GLU A 88 5.59 11.55 -7.52
N ASP A 89 5.64 10.40 -8.18
CA ASP A 89 6.18 9.17 -7.61
C ASP A 89 7.68 9.34 -7.40
N GLY A 90 8.19 8.77 -6.31
CA GLY A 90 9.61 8.89 -6.00
C GLY A 90 9.94 8.55 -4.57
N THR A 91 11.23 8.62 -4.28
CA THR A 91 11.76 8.46 -2.93
C THR A 91 12.04 9.84 -2.34
N TYR A 92 11.45 10.11 -1.18
CA TYR A 92 11.55 11.39 -0.49
C TYR A 92 12.11 11.19 0.91
N ASN A 93 13.07 12.01 1.31
CA ASN A 93 13.52 12.10 2.69
C ASN A 93 12.72 13.17 3.43
N ILE A 94 12.21 12.80 4.60
CA ILE A 94 11.59 13.70 5.56
C ILE A 94 12.49 13.80 6.77
N ASP A 95 12.79 15.05 7.16
CA ASP A 95 13.65 15.36 8.29
C ASP A 95 12.85 16.05 9.39
N LEU A 96 13.16 15.71 10.64
CA LEU A 96 12.71 16.41 11.83
C LEU A 96 13.94 16.94 12.56
N THR A 97 14.07 18.26 12.67
CA THR A 97 15.03 18.90 13.56
C THR A 97 14.36 19.28 14.88
N VAL A 98 14.94 18.81 15.99
CA VAL A 98 14.52 19.14 17.35
C VAL A 98 15.63 19.95 18.01
N LEU A 99 15.30 21.19 18.38
CA LEU A 99 16.17 22.07 19.17
C LEU A 99 15.81 21.93 20.64
N GLU A 100 16.77 21.54 21.47
CA GLU A 100 16.70 21.65 22.92
C GLU A 100 17.13 23.05 23.36
N LYS A 101 16.21 23.86 23.90
CA LYS A 101 16.48 25.28 24.24
C LYS A 101 17.48 25.44 25.38
N SER A 102 17.48 24.52 26.35
CA SER A 102 18.36 24.57 27.52
C SER A 102 19.84 24.43 27.14
N THR A 103 20.14 23.57 26.17
CA THR A 103 21.50 23.26 25.71
C THR A 103 21.84 23.93 24.38
N SER A 104 20.84 24.48 23.69
CA SER A 104 20.96 24.98 22.31
C SER A 104 21.48 23.92 21.33
N THR A 105 21.19 22.65 21.61
CA THR A 105 21.60 21.51 20.78
C THR A 105 20.51 21.13 19.81
N ASN A 106 20.89 20.85 18.56
CA ASN A 106 19.99 20.31 17.54
C ASN A 106 20.19 18.81 17.38
N PHE A 107 19.07 18.10 17.31
CA PHE A 107 18.99 16.69 16.92
C PHE A 107 18.22 16.59 15.62
N THR A 108 18.72 15.81 14.66
CA THR A 108 18.03 15.58 13.39
C THR A 108 17.71 14.10 13.22
N PHE A 109 16.46 13.82 12.89
CA PHE A 109 15.96 12.49 12.58
C PHE A 109 15.47 12.50 11.14
N SER A 110 15.77 11.44 10.39
CA SER A 110 15.41 11.33 8.97
C SER A 110 14.65 10.04 8.71
N ARG A 111 13.61 10.12 7.88
CA ARG A 111 12.87 8.95 7.40
C ARG A 111 12.62 9.04 5.91
N THR A 112 12.89 7.95 5.21
CA THR A 112 12.63 7.83 3.78
C THR A 112 11.22 7.33 3.54
N ILE A 113 10.54 7.96 2.59
CA ILE A 113 9.21 7.63 2.09
C ILE A 113 9.36 7.22 0.63
N ASN A 114 8.78 6.09 0.25
CA ASN A 114 8.67 5.70 -1.16
C ASN A 114 7.22 5.87 -1.59
N LEU A 115 7.00 6.78 -2.54
CA LEU A 115 5.71 7.00 -3.17
C LEU A 115 5.71 6.33 -4.52
N THR A 116 4.81 5.37 -4.67
CA THR A 116 4.52 4.76 -5.95
C THR A 116 3.02 4.88 -6.12
N LYS A 117 2.58 5.44 -7.24
CA LYS A 117 1.16 5.50 -7.57
C LYS A 117 0.58 4.09 -7.50
N PRO A 118 -0.51 3.87 -6.76
CA PRO A 118 -1.16 2.56 -6.74
C PRO A 118 -1.64 2.24 -8.15
N ALA A 119 -1.42 0.99 -8.57
CA ALA A 119 -1.80 0.59 -9.90
C ALA A 119 -3.33 0.56 -10.05
N LEU A 120 -3.83 1.07 -11.18
CA LEU A 120 -5.25 1.12 -11.48
C LEU A 120 -5.66 -0.18 -12.18
N ILE A 121 -6.36 -1.04 -11.44
CA ILE A 121 -6.97 -2.27 -11.96
C ILE A 121 -8.49 -2.08 -12.01
N LYS A 122 -9.08 -2.23 -13.19
CA LYS A 122 -10.53 -2.28 -13.38
C LYS A 122 -10.92 -3.61 -13.99
N VAL A 123 -11.67 -4.39 -13.22
CA VAL A 123 -12.23 -5.66 -13.66
C VAL A 123 -13.67 -5.44 -14.09
N PRO A 124 -14.04 -5.73 -15.36
CA PRO A 124 -15.44 -5.65 -15.77
C PRO A 124 -16.27 -6.73 -15.05
N ASN A 125 -17.58 -6.57 -15.05
CA ASN A 125 -18.49 -7.55 -14.43
C ASN A 125 -19.37 -8.28 -15.44
N VAL A 126 -19.37 -7.90 -16.71
CA VAL A 126 -20.23 -8.48 -17.75
C VAL A 126 -19.52 -8.52 -19.10
N PHE A 127 -19.76 -9.59 -19.87
CA PHE A 127 -19.36 -9.67 -21.27
C PHE A 127 -20.25 -10.68 -22.02
N SER A 128 -20.28 -10.57 -23.34
CA SER A 128 -21.13 -11.34 -24.24
C SER A 128 -20.37 -11.78 -25.51
N PRO A 129 -19.67 -12.93 -25.51
CA PRO A 129 -18.88 -13.42 -26.65
C PRO A 129 -19.80 -13.95 -27.77
N ASN A 130 -20.50 -13.06 -28.46
CA ASN A 130 -21.51 -13.36 -29.47
C ASN A 130 -21.06 -13.01 -30.90
N GLY A 131 -19.90 -12.34 -31.05
CA GLY A 131 -19.31 -11.96 -32.32
C GLY A 131 -19.87 -10.66 -32.92
N ASP A 132 -20.61 -9.85 -32.16
CA ASP A 132 -21.10 -8.54 -32.60
C ASP A 132 -20.07 -7.41 -32.44
N ASN A 133 -18.87 -7.73 -31.90
CA ASN A 133 -17.77 -6.84 -31.54
C ASN A 133 -18.06 -5.91 -30.35
N VAL A 134 -19.12 -6.17 -29.58
CA VAL A 134 -19.53 -5.40 -28.40
C VAL A 134 -19.42 -6.28 -27.16
N ASN A 135 -18.44 -5.99 -26.31
CA ASN A 135 -18.15 -6.77 -25.10
C ASN A 135 -17.93 -8.26 -25.36
N ASP A 136 -17.35 -8.63 -26.51
CA ASP A 136 -17.07 -10.02 -26.85
C ASP A 136 -15.95 -10.65 -26.00
N LEU A 137 -15.08 -9.82 -25.44
CA LEU A 137 -13.93 -10.25 -24.63
C LEU A 137 -14.01 -9.63 -23.24
N PHE A 138 -13.89 -10.48 -22.22
CA PHE A 138 -13.66 -10.04 -20.86
C PHE A 138 -12.20 -9.59 -20.71
N THR A 139 -11.97 -8.28 -20.70
CA THR A 139 -10.62 -7.69 -20.61
C THR A 139 -10.46 -6.96 -19.30
N VAL A 140 -9.49 -7.37 -18.47
CA VAL A 140 -9.11 -6.60 -17.28
C VAL A 140 -8.26 -5.42 -17.72
N PHE A 141 -8.68 -4.21 -17.37
CA PHE A 141 -7.85 -3.02 -17.56
C PHE A 141 -6.86 -2.91 -16.41
N TYR A 142 -5.59 -2.77 -16.76
CA TYR A 142 -4.48 -2.63 -15.82
C TYR A 142 -3.47 -1.65 -16.44
N ASP A 143 -3.09 -0.60 -15.70
CA ASP A 143 -2.13 0.41 -16.17
C ASP A 143 -0.66 0.10 -15.79
N GLY A 144 -0.42 -0.99 -15.04
CA GLY A 144 0.92 -1.47 -14.73
C GLY A 144 1.43 -2.53 -15.71
N VAL A 145 2.63 -3.04 -15.43
CA VAL A 145 3.35 -4.00 -16.30
C VAL A 145 3.66 -5.33 -15.62
N THR A 146 3.31 -5.47 -14.33
CA THR A 146 3.57 -6.70 -13.58
C THR A 146 2.62 -7.82 -14.01
N VAL A 147 3.02 -9.06 -13.76
CA VAL A 147 2.19 -10.22 -14.07
C VAL A 147 1.05 -10.29 -13.07
N LEU A 148 -0.18 -10.40 -13.58
CA LEU A 148 -1.36 -10.71 -12.78
C LEU A 148 -1.69 -12.19 -12.92
N GLU A 149 -2.26 -12.76 -11.87
CA GLU A 149 -2.84 -14.09 -11.87
C GLU A 149 -4.35 -13.99 -11.68
N PHE A 150 -5.10 -14.44 -12.69
CA PHE A 150 -6.56 -14.38 -12.73
C PHE A 150 -7.14 -15.78 -12.82
N THR A 151 -7.86 -16.19 -11.79
CA THR A 151 -8.50 -17.52 -11.74
C THR A 151 -10.01 -17.34 -11.76
N ILE A 152 -10.68 -18.01 -12.69
CA ILE A 152 -12.13 -17.99 -12.85
C ILE A 152 -12.70 -19.34 -12.41
N PHE A 153 -13.78 -19.29 -11.65
CA PHE A 153 -14.52 -20.44 -11.15
C PHE A 153 -15.97 -20.38 -11.63
N SER A 154 -16.55 -21.55 -11.86
CA SER A 154 -18.00 -21.70 -12.04
C SER A 154 -18.74 -21.35 -10.76
N ARG A 155 -20.06 -21.17 -10.86
CA ARG A 155 -20.95 -21.02 -9.68
C ARG A 155 -20.81 -22.14 -8.65
N THR A 156 -20.40 -23.35 -9.05
CA THR A 156 -20.21 -24.49 -8.14
C THR A 156 -18.83 -24.55 -7.51
N GLY A 157 -17.95 -23.59 -7.81
CA GLY A 157 -16.57 -23.54 -7.30
C GLY A 157 -15.56 -24.35 -8.11
N ILE A 158 -15.95 -24.88 -9.28
CA ILE A 158 -15.02 -25.60 -10.17
C ILE A 158 -14.19 -24.59 -10.94
N GLN A 159 -12.86 -24.74 -10.94
CA GLN A 159 -11.98 -23.88 -11.72
C GLN A 159 -12.26 -24.04 -13.23
N VAL A 160 -12.55 -22.93 -13.89
CA VAL A 160 -12.78 -22.83 -15.33
C VAL A 160 -11.47 -22.60 -16.07
N ILE A 161 -10.72 -21.58 -15.64
CA ILE A 161 -9.44 -21.20 -16.25
C ILE A 161 -8.59 -20.44 -15.25
N LYS A 162 -7.28 -20.52 -15.42
CA LYS A 162 -6.28 -19.73 -14.72
C LYS A 162 -5.38 -19.06 -15.76
N ILE A 163 -5.26 -17.75 -15.70
CA ILE A 163 -4.49 -16.92 -16.63
C ILE A 163 -3.40 -16.21 -15.81
N LYS A 164 -2.15 -16.36 -16.21
CA LYS A 164 -1.02 -15.65 -15.60
C LYS A 164 -0.33 -14.79 -16.67
N SER A 165 -0.61 -13.50 -16.69
CA SER A 165 -0.22 -12.58 -17.78
C SER A 165 -0.29 -11.11 -17.32
N PRO A 166 0.52 -10.19 -17.87
CA PRO A 166 0.33 -8.75 -17.67
C PRO A 166 -0.97 -8.21 -18.30
N THR A 167 -1.53 -8.95 -19.27
CA THR A 167 -2.83 -8.65 -19.87
C THR A 167 -3.75 -9.86 -19.72
N ILE A 168 -4.88 -9.65 -19.05
CA ILE A 168 -5.88 -10.69 -18.83
C ILE A 168 -7.03 -10.49 -19.82
N VAL A 169 -7.23 -11.50 -20.66
CA VAL A 169 -8.34 -11.58 -21.61
C VAL A 169 -8.98 -12.95 -21.49
N TRP A 170 -10.30 -12.99 -21.42
CA TRP A 170 -11.07 -14.23 -21.44
C TRP A 170 -12.21 -14.13 -22.46
N ASP A 171 -12.32 -15.15 -23.29
CA ASP A 171 -13.27 -15.25 -24.42
C ASP A 171 -14.48 -16.15 -24.10
N GLY A 172 -14.65 -16.54 -22.84
CA GLY A 172 -15.72 -17.45 -22.43
C GLY A 172 -15.41 -18.93 -22.62
N ARG A 173 -14.16 -19.33 -22.89
CA ARG A 173 -13.75 -20.74 -22.95
C ARG A 173 -12.98 -21.19 -21.71
N ASN A 174 -13.10 -22.47 -21.36
CA ASN A 174 -12.26 -23.07 -20.32
C ASN A 174 -10.86 -23.43 -20.87
N SER A 175 -10.00 -23.97 -20.02
CA SER A 175 -8.64 -24.41 -20.40
C SER A 175 -8.58 -25.50 -21.48
N SER A 176 -9.68 -26.26 -21.70
CA SER A 176 -9.78 -27.23 -22.80
C SER A 176 -10.34 -26.64 -24.09
N GLY A 177 -10.61 -25.33 -24.13
CA GLY A 177 -11.19 -24.63 -25.28
C GLY A 177 -12.70 -24.80 -25.44
N SER A 178 -13.38 -25.44 -24.49
CA SER A 178 -14.82 -25.63 -24.48
C SER A 178 -15.53 -24.33 -24.11
N ILE A 179 -16.62 -24.00 -24.80
CA ILE A 179 -17.43 -22.81 -24.54
C ILE A 179 -18.16 -22.98 -23.21
N MET A 180 -18.09 -21.95 -22.37
CA MET A 180 -18.77 -21.91 -21.08
C MET A 180 -20.23 -21.50 -21.24
N SER A 181 -21.09 -22.08 -20.38
CA SER A 181 -22.51 -21.76 -20.37
C SER A 181 -22.75 -20.35 -19.87
N GLU A 182 -23.84 -19.73 -20.30
CA GLU A 182 -24.28 -18.47 -19.69
C GLU A 182 -24.46 -18.61 -18.17
N GLY A 183 -24.25 -17.51 -17.46
CA GLY A 183 -24.46 -17.47 -16.02
C GLY A 183 -23.40 -16.65 -15.28
N VAL A 184 -23.34 -16.89 -13.97
CA VAL A 184 -22.45 -16.17 -13.06
C VAL A 184 -21.23 -17.02 -12.74
N TYR A 185 -20.07 -16.40 -12.91
CA TYR A 185 -18.76 -16.93 -12.57
C TYR A 185 -18.15 -16.08 -11.46
N TYR A 186 -17.21 -16.64 -10.73
CA TYR A 186 -16.48 -15.94 -9.68
C TYR A 186 -15.00 -15.86 -10.06
N TYR A 187 -14.35 -14.72 -9.82
CA TYR A 187 -12.93 -14.58 -10.07
C TYR A 187 -12.14 -14.26 -8.81
N ILE A 188 -10.86 -14.64 -8.85
CA ILE A 188 -9.82 -14.20 -7.93
C ILE A 188 -8.68 -13.64 -8.78
N LEU A 189 -8.31 -12.38 -8.53
CA LEU A 189 -7.17 -11.69 -9.12
C LEU A 189 -6.12 -11.47 -8.04
N THR A 190 -4.89 -11.91 -8.28
CA THR A 190 -3.73 -11.70 -7.41
C THR A 190 -2.52 -11.20 -8.20
N SER A 191 -1.53 -10.66 -7.49
CA SER A 191 -0.22 -10.32 -8.04
C SER A 191 0.89 -10.69 -7.04
N ASP A 192 2.10 -10.88 -7.57
CA ASP A 192 3.31 -10.99 -6.75
C ASP A 192 3.83 -9.59 -6.32
N ASP A 193 3.26 -8.51 -6.88
CA ASP A 193 3.55 -7.13 -6.46
C ASP A 193 2.83 -6.81 -5.13
N PRO A 194 3.56 -6.48 -4.06
CA PRO A 194 2.96 -6.19 -2.75
C PRO A 194 2.11 -4.91 -2.72
N ASN A 195 2.19 -4.06 -3.75
CA ASN A 195 1.38 -2.85 -3.86
C ASN A 195 0.04 -3.09 -4.58
N ILE A 196 -0.23 -4.33 -5.01
CA ILE A 196 -1.47 -4.72 -5.67
C ILE A 196 -2.26 -5.64 -4.74
N ASP A 197 -3.34 -5.10 -4.20
CA ASP A 197 -4.27 -5.90 -3.40
C ASP A 197 -5.01 -6.95 -4.23
N ALA A 198 -5.26 -8.09 -3.62
CA ALA A 198 -6.08 -9.13 -4.23
C ALA A 198 -7.51 -8.62 -4.45
N GLN A 199 -8.07 -8.87 -5.63
CA GLN A 199 -9.45 -8.52 -5.97
C GLN A 199 -10.28 -9.76 -6.24
N THR A 200 -11.54 -9.71 -5.85
CA THR A 200 -12.52 -10.78 -6.12
C THR A 200 -13.83 -10.18 -6.59
N GLY A 201 -14.63 -10.98 -7.28
CA GLY A 201 -15.91 -10.51 -7.77
C GLY A 201 -16.61 -11.52 -8.68
N PHE A 202 -17.67 -11.05 -9.32
CA PHE A 202 -18.51 -11.87 -10.18
C PHE A 202 -18.43 -11.42 -11.63
N ILE A 203 -18.50 -12.39 -12.54
CA ILE A 203 -18.58 -12.18 -13.98
C ILE A 203 -19.91 -12.74 -14.47
N HIS A 204 -20.69 -11.92 -15.15
CA HIS A 204 -21.90 -12.31 -15.87
C HIS A 204 -21.54 -12.60 -17.33
N LEU A 205 -21.58 -13.87 -17.69
CA LEU A 205 -21.41 -14.32 -19.08
C LEU A 205 -22.78 -14.48 -19.72
N PHE A 206 -23.04 -13.71 -20.76
CA PHE A 206 -24.23 -13.85 -21.60
C PHE A 206 -23.84 -14.45 -22.94
N ASN A 207 -24.60 -15.41 -23.46
CA ASN A 207 -24.37 -15.91 -24.81
C ASN A 207 -25.70 -15.95 -25.56
N PRO A 208 -25.97 -14.97 -26.46
CA PRO A 208 -27.25 -14.88 -27.16
C PRO A 208 -27.42 -15.96 -28.23
N GLN A 209 -26.43 -16.80 -28.51
CA GLN A 209 -26.59 -17.93 -29.44
C GLN A 209 -27.19 -19.15 -28.75
N LYS A 210 -28.44 -19.01 -28.33
CA LYS A 210 -29.36 -20.10 -27.98
C LYS A 210 -30.79 -19.73 -28.37
N ASP A 211 -31.00 -19.36 -29.62
CA ASP A 211 -32.32 -19.51 -30.23
C ASP A 211 -32.16 -20.33 -31.51
N ASN A 212 -32.89 -21.46 -31.52
CA ASN A 212 -32.82 -22.62 -32.39
C ASN A 212 -32.81 -22.34 -33.90
#